data_AF-A0A4Q6EMI2-F1
#
_entry.id   AF-A0A4Q6EMI2-F1
#
_cell.length_a   1.000
_cell.length_b   1.000
_cell.length_c   1.000
_cell.angle_alpha   90.00
_cell.angle_beta   90.00
_cell.angle_gamma   90.00
#
_symmetry.space_group_name_H-M   'P 1'
#
loop_
_entity.id
_entity.type
_entity.pdbx_description
1 polymer ?
#
loop_
_entity_poly.entity_id
_entity_poly.type
_entity_poly.pdbx_seq_one_letter_code
_entity_poly.pdbx_strand_id
1 'polypeptide(L)'
;MPRAGSFVLAIPPLPLGMVNELLIAFSTLFAIVDPVTLAGPFLGMTANESASSRRNTAIRAVALSFTILVGCAFAGQKLLDLLGITLPAFQIAGGILLFVVAFDMIYGRPHLNQQTEAEQQEGATKEDVAVFPLAIPLLAGPGAIASVLILSNRAAGITSMAMLLLAITLTMGLSLLVLLISSRIQKFFGQIGINTLSRLMGIVLSALAVQFVVSAVQQLLKA
;
A
#
# COMPACT_ATOMS: atom_id res chain seq x y z
N MET A 1 47.50 -27.36 -3.99
CA MET A 1 46.97 -26.11 -3.42
C MET A 1 47.37 -24.97 -4.34
N PRO A 2 46.39 -24.22 -4.88
CA PRO A 2 46.11 -22.87 -4.38
C PRO A 2 44.61 -22.59 -4.18
N ARG A 3 44.34 -21.56 -3.37
CA ARG A 3 43.09 -21.26 -2.66
C ARG A 3 42.08 -20.50 -3.53
N ALA A 4 40.79 -20.81 -3.29
CA ALA A 4 39.64 -20.08 -3.77
C ALA A 4 39.68 -18.61 -3.33
N GLY A 5 39.70 -17.69 -4.30
CA GLY A 5 39.46 -16.27 -4.09
C GLY A 5 37.96 -16.02 -4.05
N SER A 6 37.49 -15.57 -2.90
CA SER A 6 36.12 -15.15 -2.61
C SER A 6 35.68 -14.00 -3.53
N PHE A 7 34.78 -14.31 -4.47
CA PHE A 7 33.90 -13.34 -5.13
C PHE A 7 32.88 -12.84 -4.11
N VAL A 8 33.33 -12.00 -3.17
CA VAL A 8 32.40 -11.17 -2.41
C VAL A 8 31.93 -10.10 -3.39
N LEU A 9 30.67 -10.24 -3.82
CA LEU A 9 29.89 -9.20 -4.50
C LEU A 9 29.90 -7.96 -3.60
N ALA A 10 30.91 -7.11 -3.74
CA ALA A 10 30.96 -5.80 -3.11
C ALA A 10 29.93 -4.94 -3.86
N ILE A 11 28.68 -5.01 -3.42
CA ILE A 11 27.65 -4.08 -3.87
C ILE A 11 28.14 -2.70 -3.43
N PRO A 12 28.52 -1.80 -4.37
CA PRO A 12 28.98 -0.48 -4.00
C PRO A 12 27.89 0.23 -3.18
N PRO A 13 28.25 1.05 -2.18
CA PRO A 13 27.27 1.77 -1.39
C PRO A 13 26.38 2.58 -2.33
N LEU A 14 25.06 2.47 -2.13
CA LEU A 14 24.09 3.20 -2.93
C LEU A 14 24.41 4.70 -2.88
N PRO A 15 24.46 5.41 -4.01
CA PRO A 15 24.61 6.86 -4.00
C PRO A 15 23.45 7.48 -3.21
N LEU A 16 23.73 8.57 -2.49
CA LEU A 16 22.79 9.21 -1.56
C LEU A 16 21.43 9.53 -2.21
N GLY A 17 21.40 9.85 -3.52
CA GLY A 17 20.15 10.07 -4.26
C GLY A 17 19.25 8.83 -4.34
N MET A 18 19.82 7.65 -4.57
CA MET A 18 19.06 6.38 -4.64
C MET A 18 18.47 6.01 -3.28
N VAL A 19 19.22 6.24 -2.20
CA VAL A 19 18.74 6.02 -0.84
C VAL A 19 17.57 6.96 -0.53
N ASN A 20 17.67 8.22 -0.92
CA ASN A 20 16.59 9.19 -0.71
C ASN A 20 15.31 8.82 -1.49
N GLU A 21 15.44 8.41 -2.76
CA GLU A 21 14.31 7.93 -3.57
C GLU A 21 13.62 6.72 -2.94
N LEU A 22 14.41 5.73 -2.51
CA LEU A 22 13.89 4.55 -1.82
C LEU A 22 13.15 4.93 -0.53
N LEU A 23 13.73 5.82 0.29
CA LEU A 23 13.13 6.25 1.55
C LEU A 23 11.81 7.01 1.32
N ILE A 24 11.76 7.89 0.32
CA ILE A 24 10.54 8.63 -0.03
C ILE A 24 9.46 7.66 -0.51
N ALA A 25 9.79 6.77 -1.45
CA ALA A 25 8.83 5.80 -1.97
C ALA A 25 8.35 4.84 -0.89
N PHE A 26 9.26 4.28 -0.09
CA PHE A 26 8.94 3.36 0.99
C PHE A 26 8.09 4.02 2.07
N SER A 27 8.49 5.19 2.59
CA SER A 27 7.72 5.88 3.64
C SER A 27 6.32 6.28 3.15
N THR A 28 6.20 6.75 1.90
CA THR A 28 4.91 7.08 1.29
C THR A 28 4.02 5.85 1.19
N LEU A 29 4.53 4.75 0.60
CA LEU A 29 3.75 3.52 0.44
C LEU A 29 3.42 2.86 1.79
N PHE A 30 4.37 2.82 2.72
CA PHE A 30 4.15 2.24 4.04
C PHE A 30 3.12 3.03 4.84
N ALA A 31 3.18 4.36 4.80
CA ALA A 31 2.17 5.20 5.43
C ALA A 31 0.79 4.94 4.80
N ILE A 32 0.70 4.93 3.47
CA ILE A 32 -0.59 4.81 2.77
C ILE A 32 -1.21 3.41 2.91
N VAL A 33 -0.41 2.35 2.80
CA VAL A 33 -0.89 0.96 2.96
C VAL A 33 -1.25 0.67 4.42
N ASP A 34 -0.55 1.30 5.36
CA ASP A 34 -0.75 1.18 6.81
C ASP A 34 -1.03 -0.26 7.29
N PRO A 35 -0.08 -1.19 7.10
CA PRO A 35 -0.32 -2.59 7.40
C PRO A 35 -0.62 -2.85 8.88
N VAL A 36 -0.12 -1.99 9.78
CA VAL A 36 -0.29 -2.15 11.23
C VAL A 36 -1.76 -2.00 11.61
N THR A 37 -2.45 -1.03 11.04
CA THR A 37 -3.88 -0.82 11.34
C THR A 37 -4.75 -1.84 10.63
N LEU A 38 -4.30 -2.37 9.48
CA LEU A 38 -4.94 -3.48 8.77
C LEU A 38 -5.01 -4.77 9.60
N ALA A 39 -4.15 -4.96 10.61
CA ALA A 39 -4.15 -6.14 11.46
C ALA A 39 -5.50 -6.40 12.16
N GLY A 40 -6.21 -5.35 12.59
CA GLY A 40 -7.52 -5.47 13.25
C GLY A 40 -8.61 -5.98 12.29
N PRO A 41 -8.91 -5.27 11.20
CA PRO A 41 -9.85 -5.72 10.17
C PRO A 41 -9.52 -7.11 9.64
N PHE A 42 -8.23 -7.41 9.40
CA PHE A 42 -7.79 -8.73 8.96
C PHE A 42 -8.20 -9.84 9.94
N LEU A 43 -7.99 -9.64 11.24
CA LEU A 43 -8.40 -10.63 12.25
C LEU A 43 -9.92 -10.78 12.36
N GLY A 44 -10.68 -9.70 12.17
CA GLY A 44 -12.13 -9.76 12.12
C GLY A 44 -12.63 -10.60 10.95
N MET A 45 -12.10 -10.34 9.74
CA MET A 45 -12.47 -11.07 8.52
C MET A 45 -12.00 -12.53 8.51
N THR A 46 -10.93 -12.84 9.24
CA THR A 46 -10.37 -14.20 9.32
C THR A 46 -10.65 -14.91 10.65
N ALA A 47 -11.60 -14.41 11.45
CA ALA A 47 -11.89 -14.92 12.79
C ALA A 47 -12.32 -16.39 12.80
N ASN A 48 -13.06 -16.83 11.76
CA ASN A 48 -13.55 -18.20 11.61
C ASN A 48 -12.59 -19.11 10.84
N GLU A 49 -11.40 -18.63 10.46
CA GLU A 49 -10.43 -19.40 9.70
C GLU A 49 -9.47 -20.17 10.62
N SER A 50 -9.05 -21.37 10.17
CA SER A 50 -7.93 -22.07 10.80
C SER A 50 -6.63 -21.28 10.62
N ALA A 51 -5.65 -21.47 11.52
CA ALA A 51 -4.38 -20.73 11.45
C ALA A 51 -3.64 -20.88 10.11
N SER A 52 -3.69 -22.07 9.50
CA SER A 52 -3.12 -22.34 8.18
C SER A 52 -3.87 -21.59 7.07
N SER A 53 -5.20 -21.61 7.14
CA SER A 53 -6.07 -20.90 6.19
C SER A 53 -5.83 -19.39 6.23
N ARG A 54 -5.83 -18.81 7.44
CA ARG A 54 -5.56 -17.38 7.65
C ARG A 54 -4.21 -16.93 7.12
N ARG A 55 -3.17 -17.76 7.30
CA ARG A 55 -1.85 -17.50 6.72
C ARG A 55 -1.90 -17.50 5.18
N ASN A 56 -2.62 -18.45 4.59
CA ASN A 56 -2.79 -18.49 3.14
C ASN A 56 -3.57 -17.29 2.61
N THR A 57 -4.63 -16.86 3.30
CA THR A 57 -5.39 -15.62 3.00
C THR A 57 -4.48 -14.39 2.98
N ALA A 58 -3.63 -14.22 4.01
CA ALA A 58 -2.66 -13.12 4.06
C ALA A 58 -1.66 -13.15 2.89
N ILE A 59 -1.09 -14.33 2.59
CA ILE A 59 -0.13 -14.49 1.48
C ILE A 59 -0.79 -14.13 0.15
N ARG A 60 -2.00 -14.64 -0.11
CA ARG A 60 -2.74 -14.37 -1.34
C ARG A 60 -3.08 -12.89 -1.48
N ALA A 61 -3.59 -12.26 -0.42
CA ALA A 61 -3.93 -10.84 -0.44
C ALA A 61 -2.71 -9.96 -0.75
N VAL A 62 -1.59 -10.21 -0.09
CA VAL A 62 -0.34 -9.47 -0.33
C VAL A 62 0.22 -9.74 -1.73
N ALA A 63 0.18 -10.99 -2.20
CA ALA A 63 0.64 -11.33 -3.54
C ALA A 63 -0.17 -10.63 -4.63
N LEU A 64 -1.51 -10.64 -4.52
CA LEU A 64 -2.41 -9.93 -5.43
C LEU A 64 -2.12 -8.43 -5.42
N SER A 65 -2.00 -7.84 -4.23
CA SER A 65 -1.70 -6.41 -4.07
C SER A 65 -0.35 -6.03 -4.68
N PHE A 66 0.66 -6.84 -4.43
CA PHE A 66 1.98 -6.68 -5.04
C PHE A 66 1.90 -6.71 -6.56
N THR A 67 1.19 -7.68 -7.15
CA THR A 67 0.99 -7.77 -8.60
C THR A 67 0.28 -6.54 -9.15
N ILE A 68 -0.76 -6.05 -8.47
CA ILE A 68 -1.49 -4.83 -8.88
C ILE A 68 -0.56 -3.62 -8.86
N LEU A 69 0.14 -3.38 -7.75
CA LEU A 69 1.02 -2.23 -7.59
C LEU A 69 2.19 -2.27 -8.59
N VAL A 70 2.83 -3.42 -8.78
CA VAL A 70 3.88 -3.60 -9.80
C VAL A 70 3.31 -3.37 -11.20
N GLY A 71 2.13 -3.92 -11.50
CA GLY A 71 1.43 -3.69 -12.75
C GLY A 71 1.19 -2.20 -13.01
N CYS A 72 0.68 -1.47 -12.02
CA CYS A 72 0.49 -0.02 -12.09
C CYS A 72 1.82 0.72 -12.32
N ALA A 73 2.90 0.32 -11.64
CA ALA A 73 4.21 0.95 -11.80
C ALA A 73 4.72 0.90 -13.26
N PHE A 74 4.45 -0.20 -13.98
CA PHE A 74 4.87 -0.35 -15.37
C PHE A 74 3.85 0.16 -16.40
N ALA A 75 2.56 -0.07 -16.17
CA ALA A 75 1.52 0.10 -17.17
C ALA A 75 0.69 1.37 -16.99
N GLY A 76 0.63 1.94 -15.79
CA GLY A 76 -0.45 2.88 -15.53
C GLY A 76 -0.26 4.25 -16.17
N GLN A 77 0.96 4.71 -16.46
CA GLN A 77 1.12 5.92 -17.29
C GLN A 77 0.49 5.71 -18.68
N LYS A 78 0.76 4.58 -19.33
CA LYS A 78 0.19 4.24 -20.63
C LYS A 78 -1.33 4.12 -20.57
N LEU A 79 -1.86 3.59 -19.46
CA LEU A 79 -3.30 3.51 -19.23
C LEU A 79 -3.93 4.90 -19.12
N LEU A 80 -3.30 5.81 -18.37
CA LEU A 80 -3.76 7.20 -18.26
C LEU A 80 -3.75 7.90 -19.62
N ASP A 81 -2.68 7.72 -20.40
CA ASP A 81 -2.56 8.28 -21.74
C ASP A 81 -3.66 7.76 -22.68
N LEU A 82 -3.94 6.45 -22.63
CA LEU A 82 -5.01 5.82 -23.42
C LEU A 82 -6.41 6.35 -23.05
N LEU A 83 -6.63 6.67 -21.79
CA LEU A 83 -7.89 7.23 -21.28
C LEU A 83 -7.97 8.76 -21.46
N GLY A 84 -6.91 9.41 -21.93
CA GLY A 84 -6.83 10.87 -22.02
C GLY A 84 -6.81 11.57 -20.66
N ILE A 85 -6.36 10.89 -19.61
CA ILE A 85 -6.31 11.42 -18.24
C ILE A 85 -4.90 11.95 -17.98
N THR A 86 -4.79 13.22 -17.57
CA THR A 86 -3.49 13.80 -17.22
C THR A 86 -3.02 13.32 -15.85
N LEU A 87 -1.70 13.22 -15.67
CA LEU A 87 -1.12 12.84 -14.39
C LEU A 87 -1.56 13.76 -13.23
N PRO A 88 -1.63 15.10 -13.38
CA PRO A 88 -2.17 15.97 -12.33
C PRO A 88 -3.65 15.70 -12.00
N ALA A 89 -4.50 15.44 -13.01
CA ALA A 89 -5.90 15.08 -12.75
C ALA A 89 -6.02 13.79 -11.93
N PHE A 90 -5.19 12.79 -12.27
CA PHE A 90 -5.13 11.54 -11.54
C PHE A 90 -4.58 11.71 -10.10
N GLN A 91 -3.57 12.57 -9.92
CA GLN A 91 -3.06 12.95 -8.59
C GLN A 91 -4.13 13.57 -7.71
N ILE A 92 -4.97 14.46 -8.26
CA ILE A 92 -6.07 15.08 -7.52
C ILE A 92 -7.10 14.02 -7.11
N ALA A 93 -7.52 13.16 -8.03
CA ALA A 93 -8.47 12.08 -7.73
C ALA A 93 -7.92 11.12 -6.67
N GLY A 94 -6.67 10.66 -6.82
CA GLY A 94 -6.01 9.79 -5.85
C GLY A 94 -5.82 10.45 -4.48
N GLY A 95 -5.48 11.74 -4.45
CA GLY A 95 -5.41 12.53 -3.21
C GLY A 95 -6.76 12.65 -2.52
N ILE A 96 -7.85 12.92 -3.25
CA ILE A 96 -9.21 12.95 -2.68
C ILE A 96 -9.59 11.60 -2.09
N LEU A 97 -9.37 10.50 -2.82
CA LEU A 97 -9.66 9.15 -2.32
C LEU A 97 -8.84 8.82 -1.07
N LEU A 98 -7.55 9.17 -1.06
CA LEU A 98 -6.70 8.99 0.12
C LEU A 98 -7.18 9.83 1.31
N PHE A 99 -7.65 11.06 1.08
CA PHE A 99 -8.21 11.91 2.12
C PHE A 99 -9.48 11.31 2.73
N VAL A 100 -10.35 10.72 1.92
CA VAL A 100 -11.56 10.05 2.39
C VAL A 100 -11.22 8.85 3.27
N VAL A 101 -10.25 8.02 2.86
CA VAL A 101 -9.76 6.90 3.70
C VAL A 101 -9.17 7.41 5.02
N ALA A 102 -8.35 8.46 4.95
CA ALA A 102 -7.75 9.09 6.12
C ALA A 102 -8.81 9.66 7.08
N PHE A 103 -9.87 10.25 6.54
CA PHE A 103 -11.00 10.77 7.30
C PHE A 103 -11.74 9.63 8.02
N ASP A 104 -12.03 8.52 7.36
CA ASP A 104 -12.66 7.35 7.99
C ASP A 104 -11.83 6.82 9.16
N MET A 105 -10.49 6.77 9.01
CA MET A 105 -9.56 6.38 10.08
C MET A 105 -9.60 7.34 11.28
N ILE A 106 -9.60 8.66 11.05
CA ILE A 106 -9.63 9.68 12.10
C ILE A 106 -10.92 9.58 12.93
N TYR A 107 -12.05 9.35 12.29
CA TYR A 107 -13.35 9.29 12.98
C TYR A 107 -13.72 7.88 13.45
N GLY A 108 -12.96 6.86 13.05
CA GLY A 108 -13.25 5.46 13.37
C GLY A 108 -14.53 4.98 12.68
N ARG A 109 -14.83 5.51 11.50
CA ARG A 109 -15.92 5.01 10.65
C ARG A 109 -15.43 3.72 9.99
N PRO A 110 -16.26 2.68 9.86
CA PRO A 110 -15.90 1.53 9.05
C PRO A 110 -15.56 2.03 7.65
N HIS A 111 -14.40 1.63 7.13
CA HIS A 111 -13.99 1.89 5.75
C HIS A 111 -15.20 1.68 4.85
N LEU A 112 -15.43 2.60 3.90
CA LEU A 112 -16.55 2.70 2.93
C LEU A 112 -17.16 1.41 2.31
N ASN A 113 -16.65 0.23 2.61
CA ASN A 113 -17.19 -1.06 2.24
C ASN A 113 -17.77 -1.80 3.45
N GLN A 114 -18.84 -1.26 4.04
CA GLN A 114 -19.82 -2.17 4.63
C GLN A 114 -20.47 -2.90 3.45
N GLN A 115 -20.09 -4.15 3.23
CA GLN A 115 -20.93 -5.03 2.44
C GLN A 115 -22.35 -4.93 2.99
N THR A 116 -23.32 -4.61 2.14
CA THR A 116 -24.72 -4.88 2.46
C THR A 116 -24.83 -6.36 2.85
N GLU A 117 -25.72 -6.72 3.78
CA GLU A 117 -25.90 -8.11 4.23
C GLU A 117 -26.11 -9.10 3.06
N ALA A 118 -26.62 -8.61 1.92
CA ALA A 118 -26.74 -9.34 0.66
C ALA A 118 -25.39 -9.75 0.03
N GLU A 119 -24.37 -8.88 0.03
CA GLU A 119 -23.05 -9.20 -0.56
C GLU A 119 -22.25 -10.17 0.33
N GLN A 120 -22.49 -10.18 1.65
CA GLN A 120 -21.91 -11.16 2.58
C GLN A 120 -22.48 -12.56 2.37
N GLN A 121 -23.75 -12.67 1.94
CA GLN A 121 -24.41 -13.95 1.66
C GLN A 121 -24.00 -14.55 0.31
N GLU A 122 -23.66 -13.71 -0.69
CA GLU A 122 -23.23 -14.17 -2.02
C GLU A 122 -21.73 -14.52 -2.11
N GLY A 123 -20.86 -13.92 -1.27
CA GLY A 123 -19.39 -14.01 -1.37
C GLY A 123 -18.67 -14.74 -0.23
N ALA A 124 -19.27 -15.75 0.40
CA ALA A 124 -18.75 -16.37 1.61
C ALA A 124 -17.62 -17.40 1.40
N THR A 125 -16.68 -17.17 0.46
CA THR A 125 -15.50 -18.02 0.31
C THR A 125 -14.21 -17.32 0.75
N LYS A 126 -13.20 -18.13 1.10
CA LYS A 126 -11.88 -17.63 1.56
C LYS A 126 -11.11 -16.91 0.45
N GLU A 127 -11.41 -17.24 -0.81
CA GLU A 127 -10.85 -16.53 -1.97
C GLU A 127 -11.40 -15.13 -2.06
N ASP A 128 -12.67 -14.95 -1.74
CA ASP A 128 -13.31 -13.64 -1.76
C ASP A 128 -12.63 -12.71 -0.75
N VAL A 129 -12.39 -13.14 0.50
CA VAL A 129 -11.72 -12.31 1.53
C VAL A 129 -10.30 -11.87 1.13
N ALA A 130 -9.52 -12.77 0.52
CA ALA A 130 -8.15 -12.47 0.08
C ALA A 130 -8.12 -11.42 -1.04
N VAL A 131 -9.08 -11.49 -1.97
CA VAL A 131 -9.21 -10.55 -3.08
C VAL A 131 -9.85 -9.24 -2.60
N PHE A 132 -10.98 -9.36 -1.92
CA PHE A 132 -11.81 -8.27 -1.42
C PHE A 132 -12.26 -8.50 0.04
N PRO A 133 -12.08 -7.53 0.95
CA PRO A 133 -11.49 -6.21 0.73
C PRO A 133 -9.95 -6.19 0.91
N LEU A 134 -9.29 -7.33 1.22
CA LEU A 134 -7.89 -7.32 1.64
C LEU A 134 -6.93 -6.85 0.54
N ALA A 135 -6.89 -7.52 -0.61
CA ALA A 135 -6.02 -7.08 -1.70
C ALA A 135 -6.51 -5.76 -2.30
N ILE A 136 -7.79 -5.70 -2.63
CA ILE A 136 -8.48 -4.50 -3.09
C ILE A 136 -9.70 -4.29 -2.18
N PRO A 137 -9.89 -3.12 -1.55
CA PRO A 137 -9.11 -1.89 -1.67
C PRO A 137 -8.09 -1.67 -0.54
N LEU A 138 -7.90 -2.59 0.42
CA LEU A 138 -7.14 -2.25 1.64
C LEU A 138 -5.63 -2.16 1.41
N LEU A 139 -5.01 -3.13 0.73
CA LEU A 139 -3.57 -3.13 0.45
C LEU A 139 -3.21 -2.39 -0.84
N ALA A 140 -3.87 -2.72 -1.96
CA ALA A 140 -3.72 -2.04 -3.26
C ALA A 140 -4.87 -1.05 -3.48
N GLY A 141 -5.13 -0.20 -2.49
CA GLY A 141 -6.17 0.80 -2.56
C GLY A 141 -5.87 1.94 -3.53
N PRO A 142 -6.87 2.80 -3.80
CA PRO A 142 -6.71 3.93 -4.72
C PRO A 142 -5.55 4.86 -4.35
N GLY A 143 -5.30 5.08 -3.05
CA GLY A 143 -4.16 5.88 -2.59
C GLY A 143 -2.81 5.22 -2.87
N ALA A 144 -2.70 3.89 -2.71
CA ALA A 144 -1.47 3.15 -2.99
C ALA A 144 -1.20 3.09 -4.50
N ILE A 145 -2.24 2.80 -5.30
CA ILE A 145 -2.20 2.82 -6.76
C ILE A 145 -1.79 4.21 -7.26
N ALA A 146 -2.43 5.27 -6.73
CA ALA A 146 -2.11 6.65 -7.10
C ALA A 146 -0.66 6.99 -6.81
N SER A 147 -0.19 6.63 -5.62
CA SER A 147 1.18 6.89 -5.20
C SER A 147 2.21 6.18 -6.06
N VAL A 148 1.98 4.91 -6.37
CA VAL A 148 2.85 4.16 -7.28
C VAL A 148 2.91 4.83 -8.66
N LEU A 149 1.79 5.30 -9.18
CA LEU A 149 1.77 5.97 -10.48
C LEU A 149 2.56 7.28 -10.48
N ILE A 150 2.37 8.10 -9.45
CA ILE A 150 3.11 9.34 -9.26
C ILE A 150 4.60 9.07 -9.13
N LEU A 151 4.98 8.11 -8.29
CA LEU A 151 6.38 7.77 -8.03
C LEU A 151 7.03 7.13 -9.27
N SER A 152 6.29 6.31 -10.03
CA SER A 152 6.78 5.71 -11.27
C SER A 152 7.01 6.75 -12.37
N ASN A 153 6.16 7.78 -12.45
CA ASN A 153 6.34 8.86 -13.41
C ASN A 153 7.54 9.76 -13.05
N ARG A 154 7.81 9.95 -11.76
CA ARG A 154 8.99 10.68 -11.26
C ARG A 154 10.29 9.89 -11.40
N ALA A 155 10.23 8.56 -11.56
CA ALA A 155 11.39 7.71 -11.63
C ALA A 155 12.17 7.94 -12.94
N ALA A 156 13.31 8.60 -12.85
CA ALA A 156 14.17 8.89 -14.00
C ALA A 156 15.05 7.67 -14.35
N GLY A 157 14.49 6.74 -15.12
CA GLY A 157 15.22 5.59 -15.67
C GLY A 157 15.18 4.32 -14.82
N ILE A 158 15.93 3.31 -15.27
CA ILE A 158 15.87 1.93 -14.74
C ILE A 158 16.20 1.88 -13.25
N THR A 159 17.15 2.70 -12.80
CA THR A 159 17.63 2.73 -11.43
C THR A 159 16.57 3.22 -10.44
N SER A 160 15.92 4.35 -10.73
CA SER A 160 14.83 4.88 -9.89
C SER A 160 13.62 3.96 -9.91
N MET A 161 13.34 3.33 -11.05
CA MET A 161 12.28 2.31 -11.15
C MET A 161 12.59 1.10 -10.26
N ALA A 162 13.85 0.64 -10.22
CA ALA A 162 14.27 -0.43 -9.32
C ALA A 162 14.10 -0.04 -7.84
N MET A 163 14.37 1.21 -7.47
CA MET A 163 14.13 1.71 -6.11
C MET A 163 12.64 1.74 -5.74
N LEU A 164 11.76 2.11 -6.67
CA LEU A 164 10.32 2.03 -6.47
C LEU A 164 9.85 0.58 -6.30
N LEU A 165 10.31 -0.34 -7.14
CA LEU A 165 9.96 -1.77 -7.03
C LEU A 165 10.47 -2.36 -5.71
N LEU A 166 11.66 -1.96 -5.26
CA LEU A 166 12.18 -2.33 -3.96
C LEU A 166 11.31 -1.78 -2.83
N ALA A 167 10.88 -0.51 -2.91
CA ALA A 167 9.94 0.08 -1.95
C ALA A 167 8.62 -0.70 -1.87
N ILE A 168 8.01 -1.03 -3.03
CA ILE A 168 6.79 -1.85 -3.09
C ILE A 168 7.02 -3.20 -2.43
N THR A 169 8.13 -3.87 -2.77
CA THR A 169 8.50 -5.17 -2.21
C THR A 169 8.66 -5.12 -0.70
N LEU A 170 9.34 -4.11 -0.17
CA LEU A 170 9.54 -3.92 1.27
C LEU A 170 8.22 -3.64 1.99
N THR A 171 7.38 -2.75 1.45
CA THR A 171 6.07 -2.44 2.03
C THR A 171 5.16 -3.67 2.04
N MET A 172 5.08 -4.42 0.94
CA MET A 172 4.29 -5.66 0.87
C MET A 172 4.87 -6.76 1.77
N GLY A 173 6.19 -6.90 1.85
CA GLY A 173 6.86 -7.83 2.76
C GLY A 173 6.58 -7.53 4.22
N LEU A 174 6.66 -6.26 4.63
CA LEU A 174 6.27 -5.82 5.97
C LEU A 174 4.77 -6.01 6.23
N SER A 175 3.94 -5.75 5.22
CA SER A 175 2.49 -5.99 5.32
C SER A 175 2.21 -7.46 5.60
N LEU A 176 2.85 -8.36 4.85
CA LEU A 176 2.73 -9.79 5.10
C LEU A 176 3.19 -10.15 6.52
N LEU A 177 4.35 -9.67 6.97
CA LEU A 177 4.84 -9.94 8.32
C LEU A 177 3.83 -9.50 9.37
N VAL A 178 3.30 -8.28 9.24
CA VAL A 178 2.29 -7.72 10.15
C VAL A 178 1.02 -8.57 10.16
N LEU A 179 0.50 -8.97 9.00
CA LEU A 179 -0.69 -9.83 8.92
C LEU A 179 -0.45 -11.22 9.54
N LEU A 180 0.74 -11.79 9.35
CA LEU A 180 1.10 -13.08 9.95
C LEU A 180 1.22 -13.02 11.48
N ILE A 181 1.65 -11.89 12.04
CA ILE A 181 1.75 -11.67 13.49
C ILE A 181 0.57 -10.87 14.06
N SER A 182 -0.48 -10.62 13.27
CA SER A 182 -1.62 -9.79 13.62
C SER A 182 -2.23 -10.16 14.97
N SER A 183 -2.38 -11.46 15.27
CA SER A 183 -2.90 -11.92 16.56
C SER A 183 -2.04 -11.50 17.76
N ARG A 184 -0.72 -11.35 17.57
CA ARG A 184 0.19 -10.84 18.63
C ARG A 184 0.07 -9.32 18.75
N ILE A 185 -0.04 -8.61 17.63
CA ILE A 185 -0.25 -7.16 17.60
C ILE A 185 -1.54 -6.80 18.35
N GLN A 186 -2.64 -7.50 18.08
CA GLN A 186 -3.92 -7.27 18.76
C GLN A 186 -3.83 -7.56 20.26
N LYS A 187 -3.10 -8.60 20.69
CA LYS A 187 -2.87 -8.89 22.11
C LYS A 187 -2.02 -7.83 22.81
N PHE A 188 -1.06 -7.23 22.11
CA PHE A 188 -0.15 -6.22 22.68
C PHE A 188 -0.79 -4.84 22.76
N PHE A 189 -1.41 -4.36 21.67
CA PHE A 189 -1.99 -3.03 21.59
C PHE A 189 -3.45 -2.96 22.09
N GLY A 190 -4.16 -4.09 22.09
CA GLY A 190 -5.60 -4.11 22.30
C GLY A 190 -6.37 -3.37 21.20
N GLN A 191 -7.70 -3.45 21.24
CA GLN A 191 -8.54 -2.78 20.24
C GLN A 191 -8.42 -1.25 20.33
N ILE A 192 -8.34 -0.72 21.56
CA ILE A 192 -8.21 0.73 21.81
C ILE A 192 -6.88 1.25 21.25
N GLY A 193 -5.77 0.53 21.45
CA GLY A 193 -4.46 0.95 20.94
C GLY A 193 -4.40 0.95 19.41
N ILE A 194 -4.94 -0.09 18.76
CA ILE A 194 -5.04 -0.14 17.29
C ILE A 194 -5.89 1.03 16.76
N ASN A 195 -7.04 1.30 17.39
CA ASN A 195 -7.89 2.41 16.98
C ASN A 195 -7.20 3.77 17.13
N THR A 196 -6.49 3.99 18.25
CA THR A 196 -5.74 5.23 18.46
C THR A 196 -4.60 5.39 17.45
N LEU A 197 -3.86 4.32 17.18
CA LEU A 197 -2.80 4.34 16.17
C LEU A 197 -3.37 4.63 14.76
N SER A 198 -4.52 4.06 14.43
CA SER A 198 -5.22 4.33 13.19
C SER A 198 -5.63 5.80 13.05
N ARG A 199 -6.11 6.43 14.13
CA ARG A 199 -6.41 7.88 14.11
C ARG A 199 -5.15 8.71 13.86
N LEU A 200 -4.02 8.35 14.46
CA LEU A 200 -2.74 9.03 14.25
C LEU A 200 -2.25 8.90 12.80
N MET A 201 -2.33 7.68 12.24
CA MET A 201 -2.00 7.46 10.83
C MET A 201 -2.94 8.23 9.92
N GLY A 202 -4.25 8.26 10.21
CA GLY A 202 -5.22 9.06 9.46
C GLY A 202 -4.86 10.55 9.39
N ILE A 203 -4.29 11.14 10.45
CA ILE A 203 -3.78 12.52 10.41
C ILE A 203 -2.61 12.66 9.41
N VAL A 204 -1.68 11.70 9.41
CA VAL A 204 -0.54 11.67 8.48
C VAL A 204 -1.01 11.50 7.03
N LEU A 205 -1.94 10.56 6.76
CA LEU A 205 -2.47 10.32 5.43
C LEU A 205 -3.26 11.51 4.91
N SER A 206 -3.98 12.22 5.78
CA SER A 206 -4.69 13.45 5.41
C SER A 206 -3.71 14.52 4.91
N ALA A 207 -2.56 14.67 5.59
CA ALA A 207 -1.51 15.60 5.16
C ALA A 207 -0.89 15.18 3.81
N LEU A 208 -0.61 13.88 3.61
CA LEU A 208 -0.09 13.36 2.34
C LEU A 208 -1.09 13.55 1.19
N ALA A 209 -2.38 13.30 1.44
CA ALA A 209 -3.44 13.51 0.47
C ALA A 209 -3.53 14.97 0.01
N VAL A 210 -3.54 15.92 0.97
CA VAL A 210 -3.50 17.35 0.66
C VAL A 210 -2.22 17.72 -0.11
N GLN A 211 -1.07 17.16 0.27
CA GLN A 211 0.19 17.37 -0.43
C GLN A 211 0.13 16.91 -1.90
N PHE A 212 -0.50 15.77 -2.20
CA PHE A 212 -0.71 15.33 -3.59
C PHE A 212 -1.58 16.30 -4.39
N VAL A 213 -2.70 16.74 -3.81
CA VAL A 213 -3.60 17.71 -4.46
C VAL A 213 -2.87 19.04 -4.72
N VAL A 214 -2.16 19.58 -3.72
CA VAL A 214 -1.40 20.82 -3.86
C VAL A 214 -0.32 20.70 -4.93
N SER A 215 0.46 19.61 -4.92
CA SER A 215 1.48 19.36 -5.94
C SER A 215 0.89 19.24 -7.34
N ALA A 216 -0.30 18.64 -7.49
CA ALA A 216 -0.98 18.52 -8.77
C ALA A 216 -1.50 19.86 -9.29
N VAL A 217 -2.13 20.66 -8.42
CA VAL A 217 -2.61 22.00 -8.76
C VAL A 217 -1.44 22.90 -9.17
N GLN A 218 -0.31 22.84 -8.46
CA GLN A 218 0.90 23.58 -8.84
C GLN A 218 1.46 23.17 -10.21
N GLN A 219 1.35 21.90 -10.59
CA GLN A 219 1.73 21.43 -11.93
C GLN A 219 0.79 21.98 -12.99
N LEU A 220 -0.53 21.97 -12.75
CA LEU A 220 -1.52 22.52 -13.68
C LEU A 220 -1.39 24.02 -13.90
N LEU A 221 -1.03 24.79 -12.87
CA LEU A 221 -0.84 26.24 -12.97
C LEU A 221 0.45 26.65 -13.70
N LYS A 222 1.41 25.73 -13.85
CA LYS A 222 2.69 25.97 -14.54
C LYS A 222 2.69 25.47 -15.99
N ALA A 223 1.70 24.67 -16.38
CA ALA A 223 1.52 24.11 -17.71
C ALA A 223 0.75 25.09 -18.60
#